data_AF-A0A316L243-F1
#
_entry.id   AF-A0A316L243-F1
#
_cell.length_a   1.000
_cell.length_b   1.000
_cell.length_c   1.000
_cell.angle_alpha   90.00
_cell.angle_beta   90.00
_cell.angle_gamma   90.00
#
_symmetry.space_group_name_H-M   'P 1'
#
loop_
_entity.id
_entity.type
_entity.pdbx_description
1 polymer ?
#
loop_
_entity_poly.entity_id
_entity_poly.type
_entity_poly.pdbx_seq_one_letter_code
_entity_poly.pdbx_strand_id
1 'polypeptide(L)'
;MNTEYMNLKVANIKAGQWFKMSYVTTVTLSAAGRRAGVVVLKRVVGTFRLGISYKNTKKAIARAEAKGVKMEDVTRLPWGQWKDDSCRVICHTNKAGQYSEYLRVYDTPNKPKTQLYLDGRPVSKEELRATGYVPESYFTSTNDSGVLTIKAENIEWLGKPVQ
;
A
#
# COMPACT_ATOMS: atom_id res chain seq x y z
N MET A 1 17.12 -9.44 4.67
CA MET A 1 17.17 -9.71 3.20
C MET A 1 16.19 -8.84 2.39
N ASN A 2 14.88 -8.83 2.64
CA ASN A 2 13.94 -8.08 1.78
C ASN A 2 14.07 -6.54 1.87
N THR A 3 14.37 -6.01 3.07
CA THR A 3 14.45 -4.56 3.31
C THR A 3 15.69 -3.90 2.69
N GLU A 4 16.87 -4.53 2.75
CA GLU A 4 18.09 -4.02 2.12
C GLU A 4 17.96 -3.99 0.59
N TYR A 5 17.45 -5.07 -0.01
CA TYR A 5 17.18 -5.12 -1.44
C TYR A 5 16.19 -4.06 -1.88
N MET A 6 15.11 -3.86 -1.11
CA MET A 6 14.14 -2.78 -1.36
C MET A 6 14.84 -1.41 -1.35
N ASN A 7 15.65 -1.11 -0.34
CA ASN A 7 16.35 0.18 -0.24
C ASN A 7 17.29 0.42 -1.45
N LEU A 8 18.06 -0.58 -1.85
CA LEU A 8 18.90 -0.52 -3.05
C LEU A 8 18.07 -0.27 -4.32
N LYS A 9 16.94 -0.98 -4.49
CA LYS A 9 16.06 -0.75 -5.65
C LYS A 9 15.45 0.65 -5.66
N VAL A 10 14.96 1.11 -4.51
CA VAL A 10 14.32 2.42 -4.37
C VAL A 10 15.29 3.57 -4.61
N ALA A 11 16.55 3.43 -4.19
CA ALA A 11 17.59 4.42 -4.45
C ALA A 11 17.87 4.59 -5.95
N ASN A 12 17.77 3.51 -6.73
CA ASN A 12 18.04 3.51 -8.17
C ASN A 12 16.83 3.94 -9.04
N ILE A 13 15.63 4.06 -8.47
CA ILE A 13 14.46 4.56 -9.20
C ILE A 13 14.49 6.09 -9.19
N LYS A 14 14.48 6.70 -10.38
CA LYS A 14 14.41 8.16 -10.50
C LYS A 14 13.08 8.67 -9.98
N ALA A 15 13.08 9.85 -9.35
CA ALA A 15 11.85 10.46 -8.87
C ALA A 15 10.83 10.61 -10.01
N GLY A 16 9.58 10.21 -9.77
CA GLY A 16 8.50 10.24 -10.77
C GLY A 16 8.53 9.11 -11.82
N GLN A 17 9.58 8.29 -11.86
CA GLN A 17 9.66 7.15 -12.78
C GLN A 17 8.64 6.07 -12.40
N TRP A 18 7.97 5.54 -13.42
CA TRP A 18 7.06 4.41 -13.28
C TRP A 18 7.82 3.09 -13.20
N PHE A 19 7.41 2.20 -12.30
CA PHE A 19 7.92 0.85 -12.13
C PHE A 19 6.79 -0.13 -11.82
N LYS A 20 7.01 -1.42 -12.11
CA LYS A 20 6.05 -2.48 -11.80
C LYS A 20 6.42 -3.13 -10.47
N MET A 21 5.40 -3.46 -9.69
CA MET A 21 5.56 -4.11 -8.40
C MET A 21 4.31 -4.92 -8.08
N SER A 22 4.49 -6.00 -7.35
CA SER A 22 3.42 -6.69 -6.64
C SER A 22 3.63 -6.59 -5.14
N TYR A 23 2.54 -6.71 -4.39
CA TYR A 23 2.62 -6.88 -2.96
C TYR A 23 1.50 -7.76 -2.44
N VAL A 24 1.77 -8.49 -1.36
CA VAL A 24 0.81 -9.39 -0.71
C VAL A 24 0.56 -8.92 0.71
N THR A 25 -0.71 -8.79 1.09
CA THR A 25 -1.09 -8.39 2.44
C THR A 25 -2.16 -9.32 2.98
N THR A 26 -2.06 -9.68 4.25
CA THR A 26 -3.13 -10.33 4.99
C THR A 26 -4.28 -9.36 5.20
N VAL A 27 -5.50 -9.81 4.91
CA VAL A 27 -6.72 -9.02 5.12
C VAL A 27 -7.16 -9.13 6.56
N THR A 28 -7.58 -8.01 7.15
CA THR A 28 -8.15 -8.01 8.50
C THR A 28 -9.46 -8.78 8.53
N LEU A 29 -9.53 -9.80 9.39
CA LEU A 29 -10.69 -10.66 9.53
C LEU A 29 -11.76 -10.08 10.47
N SER A 30 -13.00 -10.48 10.25
CA SER A 30 -14.13 -10.31 11.17
C SER A 30 -14.00 -11.27 12.37
N ALA A 31 -14.87 -11.13 13.37
CA ALA A 31 -14.94 -12.09 14.47
C ALA A 31 -15.30 -13.51 13.99
N ALA A 32 -16.08 -13.64 12.92
CA ALA A 32 -16.39 -14.94 12.31
C ALA A 32 -15.15 -15.53 11.64
N GLY A 33 -14.42 -14.74 10.83
CA GLY A 33 -13.20 -15.20 10.17
C GLY A 33 -12.11 -15.63 11.16
N ARG A 34 -11.92 -14.88 12.25
CA ARG A 34 -10.96 -15.26 13.31
C ARG A 34 -11.34 -16.58 13.99
N ARG A 35 -12.63 -16.78 14.30
CA ARG A 35 -13.12 -18.04 14.89
C ARG A 35 -12.98 -19.22 13.95
N ALA A 36 -13.16 -18.99 12.65
CA ALA A 36 -13.00 -20.02 11.62
C ALA A 36 -11.52 -20.40 11.38
N GLY A 37 -10.56 -19.61 11.88
CA GLY A 37 -9.13 -19.88 11.71
C GLY A 37 -8.62 -19.73 10.28
N VAL A 38 -9.39 -19.07 9.40
CA VAL A 38 -9.04 -18.90 7.99
C VAL A 38 -7.99 -17.82 7.77
N VAL A 39 -7.28 -17.90 6.65
CA VAL A 39 -6.34 -16.87 6.20
C VAL A 39 -6.82 -16.28 4.88
N VAL A 40 -6.98 -14.96 4.87
CA VAL A 40 -7.35 -14.22 3.65
C VAL A 40 -6.17 -13.37 3.20
N LEU A 41 -5.68 -13.60 1.98
CA LEU A 41 -4.60 -12.84 1.37
C LEU A 41 -5.12 -11.99 0.22
N LYS A 42 -4.58 -10.78 0.11
CA LYS A 42 -4.77 -9.88 -1.03
C LYS A 42 -3.43 -9.72 -1.74
N ARG A 43 -3.35 -10.14 -2.99
CA ARG A 43 -2.24 -9.81 -3.89
C ARG A 43 -2.64 -8.65 -4.78
N VAL A 44 -1.79 -7.64 -4.85
CA VAL A 44 -1.96 -6.50 -5.75
C VAL A 44 -0.80 -6.48 -6.73
N VAL A 45 -1.09 -6.31 -8.00
CA VAL A 45 -0.10 -6.15 -9.07
C VAL A 45 -0.40 -4.84 -9.79
N GLY A 46 0.59 -3.96 -9.87
CA GLY A 46 0.37 -2.63 -10.44
C GLY A 46 1.63 -1.99 -11.00
N THR A 47 1.41 -0.85 -11.63
CA THR A 47 2.46 0.11 -11.95
C THR A 47 2.35 1.25 -10.94
N PHE A 48 3.48 1.70 -10.43
CA PHE A 48 3.56 2.71 -9.39
C PHE A 48 4.71 3.66 -9.69
N ARG A 49 4.73 4.80 -9.02
CA ARG A 49 5.89 5.72 -9.00
C ARG A 49 6.17 6.18 -7.59
N LEU A 50 7.37 6.70 -7.37
CA LEU A 50 7.83 7.20 -6.07
C LEU A 50 8.49 8.57 -6.21
N GLY A 51 8.68 9.26 -5.08
CA GLY A 51 9.40 10.54 -5.05
C GLY A 51 8.71 11.71 -5.76
N ILE A 52 7.39 11.64 -5.99
CA ILE A 52 6.62 12.81 -6.47
C ILE A 52 6.14 13.64 -5.29
N SER A 53 5.98 14.94 -5.51
CA SER A 53 5.34 15.81 -4.53
C SER A 53 3.84 15.56 -4.49
N TYR A 54 3.34 14.90 -3.44
CA TYR A 54 1.91 14.58 -3.32
C TYR A 54 1.02 15.82 -3.38
N LYS A 55 1.45 16.95 -2.80
CA LYS A 55 0.74 18.24 -2.86
C LYS A 55 0.41 18.69 -4.28
N ASN A 56 1.22 18.31 -5.26
CA ASN A 56 1.04 18.72 -6.65
C ASN A 56 0.16 17.74 -7.44
N THR A 57 -0.39 16.70 -6.80
CA THR A 57 -1.28 15.77 -7.48
C THR A 57 -2.72 16.29 -7.47
N LYS A 58 -3.42 16.15 -8.61
CA LYS A 58 -4.84 16.55 -8.73
C LYS A 58 -5.72 15.94 -7.63
N LYS A 59 -5.45 14.68 -7.22
CA LYS A 59 -6.16 13.99 -6.14
C LYS A 59 -5.94 14.64 -4.77
N ALA A 60 -4.72 15.09 -4.45
CA ALA A 60 -4.44 15.77 -3.18
C ALA A 60 -5.15 17.11 -3.08
N ILE A 61 -5.13 17.89 -4.18
CA ILE A 61 -5.78 19.21 -4.26
C ILE A 61 -7.29 19.05 -4.07
N ALA A 62 -7.93 18.16 -4.84
CA ALA A 62 -9.37 17.91 -4.73
C ALA A 62 -9.78 17.44 -3.32
N ARG A 63 -8.92 16.66 -2.64
CA ARG A 63 -9.17 16.21 -1.26
C ARG A 63 -9.06 17.35 -0.25
N ALA A 64 -8.12 18.28 -0.43
CA ALA A 64 -7.96 19.44 0.43
C ALA A 64 -9.20 20.36 0.31
N GLU A 65 -9.64 20.62 -0.92
CA GLU A 65 -10.85 21.39 -1.23
C GLU A 65 -12.10 20.75 -0.62
N ALA A 66 -12.33 19.46 -0.84
CA ALA A 66 -13.52 18.77 -0.34
C ALA A 66 -13.61 18.69 1.19
N LYS A 67 -12.46 18.76 1.90
CA LYS A 67 -12.39 18.68 3.36
C LYS A 67 -12.18 20.03 4.04
N GLY A 68 -11.99 21.12 3.27
CA GLY A 68 -11.72 22.45 3.80
C GLY A 68 -10.45 22.55 4.65
N VAL A 69 -9.42 21.74 4.35
CA VAL A 69 -8.16 21.69 5.10
C VAL A 69 -6.99 22.26 4.29
N LYS A 70 -5.94 22.73 4.97
CA LYS A 70 -4.73 23.24 4.30
C LYS A 70 -3.98 22.09 3.61
N MET A 71 -3.32 22.40 2.49
CA MET A 71 -2.54 21.42 1.73
C MET A 71 -1.43 20.75 2.56
N GLU A 72 -0.82 21.49 3.48
CA GLU A 72 0.22 20.98 4.39
C GLU A 72 -0.29 19.80 5.22
N ASP A 73 -1.50 19.91 5.78
CA ASP A 73 -2.14 18.86 6.59
C ASP A 73 -2.47 17.61 5.76
N VAL A 74 -2.79 17.78 4.48
CA VAL A 74 -3.06 16.67 3.54
C VAL A 74 -1.78 15.92 3.18
N THR A 75 -0.63 16.59 3.23
CA THR A 75 0.67 15.99 2.90
C THR A 75 1.45 15.44 4.08
N ARG A 76 1.07 15.79 5.31
CA ARG A 76 1.71 15.29 6.52
C ARG A 76 1.51 13.77 6.65
N LEU A 77 2.56 13.07 7.08
CA LEU A 77 2.46 11.65 7.41
C LEU A 77 1.49 11.46 8.59
N PRO A 78 0.51 10.54 8.49
CA PRO A 78 -0.40 10.25 9.60
C PRO A 78 0.28 9.47 10.73
N TRP A 79 1.41 8.82 10.47
CA TRP A 79 2.18 8.03 11.43
C TRP A 79 3.61 7.81 10.91
N GLY A 80 4.51 7.42 11.82
CA GLY A 80 5.91 7.13 11.50
C GLY A 80 6.72 8.39 11.18
N GLN A 81 7.90 8.18 10.61
CA GLN A 81 8.80 9.24 10.17
C GLN A 81 9.46 8.86 8.85
N TRP A 82 9.88 9.85 8.07
CA TRP A 82 10.69 9.58 6.89
C TRP A 82 12.04 8.99 7.30
N LYS A 83 12.54 8.03 6.52
CA LYS A 83 13.88 7.48 6.69
C LYS A 83 14.97 8.49 6.36
N ASP A 84 14.70 9.32 5.37
CA ASP A 84 15.56 10.36 4.82
C ASP A 84 14.70 11.45 4.14
N ASP A 85 15.34 12.50 3.61
CA ASP A 85 14.65 13.62 2.96
C ASP A 85 14.04 13.25 1.59
N SER A 86 14.22 12.03 1.09
CA SER A 86 13.68 11.61 -0.20
C SER A 86 12.15 11.44 -0.20
N CYS A 87 11.54 11.38 1.00
CA CYS A 87 10.11 11.13 1.19
C CYS A 87 9.60 9.84 0.50
N ARG A 88 10.46 8.81 0.40
CA ARG A 88 10.13 7.52 -0.24
C ARG A 88 9.87 6.42 0.77
N VAL A 89 10.66 6.36 1.84
CA VAL A 89 10.60 5.30 2.84
C VAL A 89 10.16 5.86 4.18
N ILE A 90 9.14 5.23 4.76
CA ILE A 90 8.61 5.55 6.09
C ILE A 90 9.10 4.48 7.06
N CYS A 91 9.67 4.91 8.19
CA CYS A 91 10.06 4.06 9.29
C CYS A 91 9.01 4.15 10.40
N HIS A 92 8.64 3.01 10.98
CA HIS A 92 7.72 2.95 12.10
C HIS A 92 8.04 1.79 13.02
N THR A 93 8.13 2.08 14.32
CA THR A 93 8.21 1.08 15.39
C THR A 93 6.85 0.97 16.06
N ASN A 94 6.28 -0.24 16.09
CA ASN A 94 4.98 -0.46 16.72
C ASN A 94 5.08 -0.43 18.25
N LYS A 95 3.95 -0.49 18.95
CA LYS A 95 3.90 -0.48 20.43
C LYS A 95 4.62 -1.67 21.08
N ALA A 96 4.85 -2.76 20.33
CA ALA A 96 5.59 -3.94 20.79
C ALA A 96 7.11 -3.84 20.51
N GLY A 97 7.61 -2.68 20.07
CA GLY A 97 9.03 -2.46 19.81
C GLY A 97 9.51 -3.01 18.46
N GLN A 98 8.62 -3.49 17.59
CA GLN A 98 9.01 -4.06 16.30
C GLN A 98 9.17 -2.94 15.26
N TYR A 99 10.39 -2.80 14.74
CA TYR A 99 10.72 -1.87 13.66
C TYR A 99 10.23 -2.39 12.30
N SER A 100 9.73 -1.49 11.46
CA SER A 100 9.29 -1.81 10.10
C SER A 100 9.51 -0.63 9.15
N GLU A 101 9.90 -0.94 7.92
CA GLU A 101 10.01 0.02 6.82
C GLU A 101 8.84 -0.15 5.87
N TYR A 102 8.37 0.98 5.32
CA TYR A 102 7.26 1.02 4.39
C TYR A 102 7.63 1.90 3.20
N LEU A 103 7.32 1.43 2.00
CA LEU A 103 7.48 2.20 0.78
C LEU A 103 6.23 3.04 0.52
N ARG A 104 6.42 4.34 0.33
CA ARG A 104 5.39 5.26 -0.15
C ARG A 104 5.38 5.26 -1.67
N VAL A 105 4.27 4.85 -2.26
CA VAL A 105 4.09 4.83 -3.71
C VAL A 105 2.81 5.53 -4.13
N TYR A 106 2.78 5.95 -5.38
CA TYR A 106 1.66 6.62 -6.01
C TYR A 106 1.18 5.78 -7.18
N ASP A 107 -0.12 5.54 -7.24
CA ASP A 107 -0.74 4.72 -8.28
C ASP A 107 -0.78 5.44 -9.64
N THR A 108 -0.93 4.66 -10.70
CA THR A 108 -1.25 5.20 -12.03
C THR A 108 -2.76 5.41 -12.16
N PRO A 109 -3.22 6.16 -13.18
CA PRO A 109 -4.63 6.16 -13.57
C PRO A 109 -5.19 4.76 -13.86
N ASN A 110 -4.38 3.83 -14.36
CA ASN A 110 -4.75 2.43 -14.51
C ASN A 110 -4.79 1.76 -13.13
N LYS A 111 -5.95 1.21 -12.78
CA LYS A 111 -6.18 0.55 -11.48
C LYS A 111 -5.30 -0.69 -11.34
N PRO A 112 -4.58 -0.86 -10.21
CA PRO A 112 -3.88 -2.11 -9.92
C PRO A 112 -4.81 -3.32 -9.97
N LYS A 113 -4.32 -4.43 -10.51
CA LYS A 113 -5.05 -5.71 -10.49
C LYS A 113 -4.99 -6.27 -9.07
N THR A 114 -6.15 -6.64 -8.53
CA THR A 114 -6.25 -7.28 -7.22
C THR A 114 -6.68 -8.72 -7.39
N GLN A 115 -6.05 -9.63 -6.65
CA GLN A 115 -6.41 -11.04 -6.54
C GLN A 115 -6.58 -11.36 -5.06
N LEU A 116 -7.65 -12.09 -4.73
CA LEU A 116 -7.97 -12.51 -3.36
C LEU A 116 -7.80 -14.02 -3.25
N TYR A 117 -7.31 -14.45 -2.10
CA TYR A 117 -7.12 -15.85 -1.77
C TYR A 117 -7.71 -16.13 -0.39
N LEU A 118 -8.49 -17.20 -0.26
CA LEU A 118 -8.98 -17.74 1.00
C LEU A 118 -8.32 -19.11 1.19
N ASP A 119 -7.51 -19.26 2.23
CA ASP A 119 -6.74 -20.48 2.52
C ASP A 119 -5.93 -20.99 1.31
N GLY A 120 -5.33 -20.04 0.58
CA GLY A 120 -4.55 -20.31 -0.63
C GLY A 120 -5.37 -20.52 -1.90
N ARG A 121 -6.70 -20.66 -1.83
CA ARG A 121 -7.58 -20.78 -2.99
C ARG A 121 -7.96 -19.40 -3.55
N PRO A 122 -7.80 -19.15 -4.86
CA PRO A 122 -8.35 -17.94 -5.48
C PRO A 122 -9.86 -17.82 -5.24
N VAL A 123 -10.31 -16.63 -4.89
CA VAL A 123 -11.72 -16.33 -4.61
C VAL A 123 -12.10 -14.97 -5.20
N SER A 124 -13.34 -14.85 -5.67
CA SER A 124 -13.90 -13.55 -6.08
C SER A 124 -14.21 -12.66 -4.88
N LYS A 125 -14.47 -11.38 -5.14
CA LYS A 125 -14.83 -10.43 -4.09
C LYS A 125 -16.20 -10.78 -3.50
N GLU A 126 -17.12 -11.21 -4.35
CA GLU A 126 -18.50 -11.55 -4.05
C GLU A 126 -18.57 -12.82 -3.21
N GLU A 127 -17.85 -13.87 -3.60
CA GLU A 127 -17.73 -15.10 -2.81
C GLU A 127 -17.12 -14.82 -1.43
N LEU A 128 -16.02 -14.06 -1.38
CA LEU A 128 -15.38 -13.72 -0.10
C LEU A 128 -16.32 -12.92 0.80
N ARG A 129 -17.08 -11.96 0.25
CA ARG A 129 -18.06 -11.17 1.01
C ARG A 129 -19.18 -12.05 1.57
N ALA A 130 -19.65 -13.02 0.80
CA ALA A 130 -20.69 -13.96 1.23
C ALA A 130 -20.27 -14.83 2.43
N THR A 131 -18.97 -15.11 2.61
CA THR A 131 -18.48 -15.88 3.78
C THR A 131 -18.68 -15.17 5.12
N GLY A 132 -18.78 -13.85 5.13
CA GLY A 132 -18.77 -13.06 6.37
C GLY A 132 -17.43 -13.05 7.12
N TYR A 133 -16.35 -13.64 6.58
CA TYR A 133 -15.04 -13.70 7.23
C TYR A 133 -14.28 -12.39 7.23
N VAL A 134 -14.65 -11.47 6.33
CA VAL A 134 -14.04 -10.14 6.20
C VAL A 134 -15.09 -9.08 6.51
N PRO A 135 -14.78 -8.01 7.28
CA PRO A 135 -15.73 -6.95 7.58
C PRO A 135 -16.22 -6.23 6.32
N GLU A 136 -17.47 -5.78 6.35
CA GLU A 136 -18.10 -5.09 5.22
C GLU A 136 -17.32 -3.84 4.76
N SER A 137 -16.74 -3.11 5.71
CA SER A 137 -15.92 -1.92 5.45
C SER A 137 -14.72 -2.18 4.54
N TYR A 138 -14.20 -3.41 4.49
CA TYR A 138 -13.13 -3.77 3.57
C TYR A 138 -13.58 -3.65 2.10
N PHE A 139 -14.80 -4.08 1.80
CA PHE A 139 -15.33 -4.12 0.43
C PHE A 139 -15.77 -2.76 -0.09
N THR A 140 -16.13 -1.85 0.82
CA THR A 140 -16.58 -0.49 0.50
C THR A 140 -15.46 0.55 0.61
N SER A 141 -14.36 0.25 1.30
CA SER A 141 -13.22 1.15 1.39
C SER A 141 -12.59 1.43 0.02
N THR A 142 -12.49 2.72 -0.33
CA THR A 142 -11.81 3.20 -1.52
C THR A 142 -10.55 3.97 -1.12
N ASN A 143 -9.45 3.74 -1.84
CA ASN A 143 -8.25 4.57 -1.68
C ASN A 143 -8.28 5.73 -2.67
N ASP A 144 -9.09 6.74 -2.37
CA ASP A 144 -9.29 7.87 -3.26
C ASP A 144 -8.09 8.82 -3.32
N SER A 145 -7.12 8.65 -2.42
CA SER A 145 -5.90 9.47 -2.38
C SER A 145 -4.93 9.14 -3.52
N GLY A 146 -4.99 7.93 -4.09
CA GLY A 146 -3.98 7.42 -5.02
C GLY A 146 -2.59 7.25 -4.40
N VAL A 147 -2.49 7.30 -3.07
CA VAL A 147 -1.26 7.08 -2.34
C VAL A 147 -1.35 5.82 -1.51
N LEU A 148 -0.31 5.00 -1.62
CA LEU A 148 -0.22 3.72 -0.95
C LEU A 148 1.05 3.72 -0.09
N THR A 149 0.92 3.14 1.09
CA THR A 149 2.05 2.85 1.97
C THR A 149 2.09 1.34 2.15
N ILE A 150 3.17 0.71 1.68
CA ILE A 150 3.28 -0.75 1.58
C ILE A 150 4.47 -1.21 2.40
N LYS A 151 4.26 -2.17 3.30
CA LYS A 151 5.35 -2.69 4.15
C LYS A 151 6.42 -3.36 3.29
N ALA A 152 7.69 -3.07 3.55
CA ALA A 152 8.82 -3.52 2.75
C ALA A 152 8.85 -5.04 2.57
N GLU A 153 8.56 -5.79 3.62
CA GLU A 153 8.57 -7.27 3.61
C GLU A 153 7.53 -7.89 2.67
N ASN A 154 6.46 -7.14 2.36
CA ASN A 154 5.34 -7.60 1.54
C ASN A 154 5.55 -7.36 0.05
N ILE A 155 6.64 -6.68 -0.33
CA ILE A 155 6.90 -6.24 -1.70
C ILE A 155 7.59 -7.36 -2.49
N GLU A 156 7.09 -7.58 -3.70
CA GLU A 156 7.69 -8.38 -4.74
C GLU A 156 7.99 -7.47 -5.94
N TRP A 157 9.26 -7.34 -6.28
CA TRP A 157 9.71 -6.49 -7.39
C TRP A 157 9.53 -7.21 -8.72
N LEU A 158 8.86 -6.56 -9.68
CA LEU A 158 8.56 -7.15 -10.98
C LEU A 158 9.36 -6.48 -12.10
N GLY A 159 9.95 -7.28 -12.99
CA GLY A 159 10.73 -6.82 -14.13
C GLY A 159 12.25 -6.96 -13.94
N LYS A 160 13.02 -6.54 -14.94
CA LYS A 160 14.49 -6.67 -14.91
C LYS A 160 15.08 -5.81 -13.79
N PRO A 161 16.13 -6.29 -13.10
CA PRO A 161 16.88 -5.46 -12.16
C PRO A 161 17.35 -4.20 -12.88
N VAL A 162 17.14 -3.01 -12.29
CA VAL A 162 17.91 -1.81 -12.69
C VAL A 162 19.39 -2.21 -12.66
N GLN A 163 20.03 -2.21 -13.83
CA GLN A 163 21.49 -2.32 -14.00
C GLN A 163 22.14 -1.04 -13.48
#